data_AF-A0A0K9PVK7-F1
#
_entry.id   AF-A0A0K9PVK7-F1
#
_cell.length_a   1.000
_cell.length_b   1.000
_cell.length_c   1.000
_cell.angle_alpha   90.00
_cell.angle_beta   90.00
_cell.angle_gamma   90.00
#
_symmetry.space_group_name_H-M   'P 1'
#
loop_
_entity.id
_entity.type
_entity.pdbx_description
1 polymer ?
#
loop_
_entity_poly.entity_id
_entity_poly.type
_entity_poly.pdbx_seq_one_letter_code
_entity_poly.pdbx_strand_id
1 'polypeptide(L)'
;MSSSSSPHSKSKSSSPSSAIDFLTLCHRLKTTKRTGWVLRDVKQPESIADHMYRMGIMALISHDMPGVDRDRCVKIALVHDIAEAIVGDITPSDGISKEEKNRRETEALDQMCEVLGDAERAKEIHELWMEYENNSTLEAKMVKDFDKVEMILQALEYETEQGKNLQEFFNSTAGKFQTEIGKSWAAEILSRRGKKGND
;
A
#
# COMPACT_ATOMS: atom_id res chain seq x y z
N MET A 1 -13.13 -15.91 50.58
CA MET A 1 -12.05 -15.46 49.70
C MET A 1 -12.71 -14.93 48.43
N SER A 2 -12.85 -13.62 48.34
CA SER A 2 -13.59 -12.95 47.27
C SER A 2 -12.70 -12.88 46.02
N SER A 3 -13.15 -13.50 44.94
CA SER A 3 -12.55 -13.41 43.61
C SER A 3 -12.81 -12.02 43.02
N SER A 4 -11.76 -11.21 42.94
CA SER A 4 -11.76 -9.93 42.22
C SER A 4 -11.65 -10.18 40.72
N SER A 5 -12.77 -10.16 40.01
CA SER A 5 -12.79 -10.04 38.54
C SER A 5 -12.50 -8.59 38.15
N SER A 6 -11.34 -8.34 37.55
CA SER A 6 -10.99 -7.05 36.94
C SER A 6 -12.00 -6.66 35.85
N PRO A 7 -12.44 -5.39 35.76
CA PRO A 7 -13.31 -4.95 34.68
C PRO A 7 -12.46 -4.86 33.41
N HIS A 8 -12.64 -5.81 32.48
CA HIS A 8 -12.22 -5.57 31.10
C HIS A 8 -13.07 -4.39 30.60
N SER A 9 -12.44 -3.23 30.37
CA SER A 9 -13.07 -2.12 29.68
C SER A 9 -13.51 -2.63 28.30
N LYS A 10 -14.81 -2.77 28.08
CA LYS A 10 -15.33 -3.07 26.74
C LYS A 10 -14.89 -1.93 25.83
N SER A 11 -13.95 -2.19 24.91
CA SER A 11 -13.62 -1.24 23.86
C SER A 11 -14.90 -0.92 23.10
N LYS A 12 -15.15 0.37 22.88
CA LYS A 12 -16.37 0.83 22.23
C LYS A 12 -16.18 0.62 20.73
N SER A 13 -16.85 -0.36 20.17
CA SER A 13 -16.84 -0.60 18.72
C SER A 13 -17.35 0.63 17.97
N SER A 14 -16.90 0.81 16.73
CA SER A 14 -17.40 1.90 15.88
C SER A 14 -18.92 1.83 15.74
N SER A 15 -19.57 3.00 15.74
CA SER A 15 -20.99 3.07 15.42
C SER A 15 -21.20 2.75 13.93
N PRO A 16 -22.38 2.25 13.51
CA PRO A 16 -22.65 2.06 12.09
C PRO A 16 -22.43 3.34 11.26
N SER A 17 -22.79 4.51 11.79
CA SER A 17 -22.55 5.80 11.12
C SER A 17 -21.05 6.06 10.94
N SER A 18 -20.26 5.95 12.01
CA SER A 18 -18.80 6.12 11.98
C SER A 18 -18.12 5.17 10.99
N ALA A 19 -18.56 3.90 10.96
CA ALA A 19 -18.04 2.92 10.03
C ALA A 19 -18.35 3.30 8.57
N ILE A 20 -19.57 3.76 8.28
CA ILE A 20 -19.96 4.22 6.95
C ILE A 20 -19.23 5.51 6.56
N ASP A 21 -19.00 6.45 7.49
CA ASP A 21 -18.25 7.67 7.24
C ASP A 21 -16.78 7.35 6.91
N PHE A 22 -16.15 6.44 7.66
CA PHE A 22 -14.80 5.94 7.38
C PHE A 22 -14.71 5.30 5.98
N LEU A 23 -15.67 4.44 5.64
CA LEU A 23 -15.74 3.82 4.31
C LEU A 23 -16.01 4.85 3.21
N THR A 24 -16.73 5.92 3.51
CA THR A 24 -16.98 7.03 2.60
C THR A 24 -15.70 7.81 2.32
N LEU A 25 -14.82 8.01 3.31
CA LEU A 25 -13.49 8.56 3.08
C LEU A 25 -12.69 7.66 2.12
N CYS A 26 -12.70 6.35 2.37
CA CYS A 26 -12.00 5.37 1.53
C CYS A 26 -12.49 5.34 0.07
N HIS A 27 -13.67 5.89 -0.26
CA HIS A 27 -14.16 5.98 -1.65
C HIS A 27 -13.17 6.71 -2.57
N ARG A 28 -12.45 7.71 -2.04
CA ARG A 28 -11.46 8.47 -2.81
C ARG A 28 -10.37 7.58 -3.40
N LEU A 29 -9.99 6.50 -2.73
CA LEU A 29 -8.99 5.54 -3.22
C LEU A 29 -9.44 4.84 -4.51
N LYS A 30 -10.75 4.67 -4.73
CA LYS A 30 -11.32 4.06 -5.95
C LYS A 30 -11.34 5.02 -7.14
N THR A 31 -11.32 6.32 -6.87
CA THR A 31 -11.53 7.36 -7.90
C THR A 31 -10.28 8.14 -8.21
N THR A 32 -9.35 8.26 -7.25
CA THR A 32 -8.02 8.80 -7.47
C THR A 32 -7.19 7.81 -8.30
N LYS A 33 -6.74 8.28 -9.46
CA LYS A 33 -5.87 7.53 -10.35
C LYS A 33 -4.42 7.68 -9.92
N ARG A 34 -3.63 6.61 -10.05
CA ARG A 34 -2.21 6.64 -9.70
C ARG A 34 -1.47 7.67 -10.56
N THR A 35 -0.93 8.69 -9.90
CA THR A 35 -0.42 9.93 -10.50
C THR A 35 0.74 9.64 -11.45
N GLY A 36 1.60 8.66 -11.13
CA GLY A 36 2.70 8.24 -12.01
C GLY A 36 2.24 7.88 -13.42
N TRP A 37 1.12 7.15 -13.55
CA TRP A 37 0.56 6.74 -14.83
C TRP A 37 -0.14 7.90 -15.55
N VAL A 38 -0.85 8.74 -14.80
CA VAL A 38 -1.51 9.96 -15.33
C VAL A 38 -0.46 10.88 -15.97
N LEU A 39 0.66 11.11 -15.29
CA LEU A 39 1.77 11.94 -15.79
C LEU A 39 2.51 11.33 -17.00
N ARG A 40 2.18 10.11 -17.42
CA ARG A 40 2.70 9.44 -18.63
C ARG A 40 1.63 9.18 -19.67
N ASP A 41 0.49 9.85 -19.55
CA ASP A 41 -0.66 9.77 -20.45
C ASP A 41 -1.13 8.33 -20.67
N VAL A 42 -1.00 7.47 -19.66
CA VAL A 42 -1.58 6.11 -19.69
C VAL A 42 -3.09 6.26 -19.80
N LYS A 43 -3.71 5.53 -20.74
CA LYS A 43 -5.17 5.52 -20.90
C LYS A 43 -5.79 4.66 -19.82
N GLN A 44 -6.84 5.16 -19.18
CA GLN A 44 -7.56 4.47 -18.11
C GLN A 44 -6.61 3.91 -17.04
N PRO A 45 -5.79 4.76 -16.40
CA PRO A 45 -4.87 4.30 -15.38
C PRO A 45 -5.64 3.67 -14.22
N GLU A 46 -4.99 2.74 -13.52
CA GLU A 46 -5.49 2.13 -12.31
C GLU A 46 -5.75 3.19 -11.21
N SER A 47 -6.65 2.86 -10.28
CA SER A 47 -6.83 3.61 -9.05
C SER A 47 -5.87 3.14 -7.96
N ILE A 48 -5.72 3.92 -6.88
CA ILE A 48 -4.94 3.51 -5.71
C ILE A 48 -5.52 2.21 -5.10
N ALA A 49 -6.84 2.07 -5.11
CA ALA A 49 -7.49 0.85 -4.64
C ALA A 49 -7.17 -0.39 -5.48
N ASP A 50 -6.99 -0.25 -6.81
CA ASP A 50 -6.61 -1.36 -7.69
C ASP A 50 -5.18 -1.86 -7.36
N HIS A 51 -4.25 -0.92 -7.18
CA HIS A 51 -2.88 -1.17 -6.74
C HIS A 51 -2.85 -1.92 -5.40
N MET A 52 -3.50 -1.38 -4.36
CA MET A 52 -3.55 -2.02 -3.04
C MET A 52 -4.24 -3.39 -3.06
N TYR A 53 -5.28 -3.57 -3.89
CA TYR A 53 -5.92 -4.87 -4.06
C TYR A 53 -4.94 -5.91 -4.60
N ARG A 54 -4.20 -5.60 -5.67
CA ARG A 54 -3.26 -6.56 -6.25
C ARG A 54 -2.09 -6.83 -5.30
N MET A 55 -1.65 -5.86 -4.51
CA MET A 55 -0.69 -6.10 -3.42
C MET A 55 -1.24 -7.04 -2.33
N GLY A 56 -2.51 -6.92 -1.97
CA GLY A 56 -3.16 -7.87 -1.05
C GLY A 56 -3.16 -9.30 -1.60
N ILE A 57 -3.42 -9.47 -2.90
CA ILE A 57 -3.30 -10.78 -3.57
C ILE A 57 -1.86 -11.27 -3.58
N MET A 58 -0.88 -10.41 -3.85
CA MET A 58 0.55 -10.74 -3.78
C MET A 58 0.98 -11.25 -2.41
N ALA A 59 0.54 -10.58 -1.35
CA ALA A 59 0.73 -11.06 0.02
C ALA A 59 0.08 -12.42 0.22
N LEU A 60 -1.18 -12.60 -0.19
CA LEU A 60 -1.91 -13.86 -0.02
C LEU A 60 -1.28 -15.06 -0.75
N ILE A 61 -0.76 -14.89 -1.96
CA ILE A 61 -0.17 -15.97 -2.77
C ILE A 61 1.33 -16.19 -2.51
N SER A 62 1.94 -15.35 -1.68
CA SER A 62 3.33 -15.52 -1.30
C SER A 62 3.53 -16.82 -0.51
N HIS A 63 4.67 -17.46 -0.73
CA HIS A 63 5.06 -18.63 0.05
C HIS A 63 5.39 -18.22 1.48
N ASP A 64 5.17 -19.14 2.42
CA ASP A 64 5.47 -18.89 3.83
C ASP A 64 6.98 -18.67 4.01
N MET A 65 7.33 -17.56 4.66
CA MET A 65 8.71 -17.24 5.02
C MET A 65 8.88 -17.33 6.54
N PRO A 66 9.98 -17.93 7.05
CA PRO A 66 10.22 -17.98 8.48
C PRO A 66 10.20 -16.59 9.13
N GLY A 67 9.38 -16.43 10.16
CA GLY A 67 9.26 -15.17 10.90
C GLY A 67 8.43 -14.08 10.22
N VAL A 68 7.64 -14.42 9.19
CA VAL A 68 6.71 -13.50 8.52
C VAL A 68 5.27 -13.96 8.70
N ASP A 69 4.42 -13.08 9.21
CA ASP A 69 2.97 -13.27 9.25
C ASP A 69 2.32 -12.74 7.96
N ARG A 70 1.83 -13.66 7.12
CA ARG A 70 1.20 -13.33 5.84
C ARG A 70 -0.10 -12.55 6.01
N ASP A 71 -0.89 -12.84 7.04
CA ASP A 71 -2.15 -12.12 7.28
C ASP A 71 -1.84 -10.68 7.69
N ARG A 72 -0.75 -10.47 8.44
CA ARG A 72 -0.23 -9.12 8.72
C ARG A 72 0.23 -8.42 7.44
N CYS A 73 0.95 -9.08 6.53
CA CYS A 73 1.31 -8.51 5.23
C CYS A 73 0.08 -8.06 4.41
N VAL A 74 -1.00 -8.86 4.40
CA VAL A 74 -2.26 -8.49 3.73
C VAL A 74 -2.85 -7.23 4.38
N LYS A 75 -2.89 -7.17 5.71
CA LYS A 75 -3.38 -5.98 6.43
C LYS A 75 -2.55 -4.73 6.11
N ILE A 76 -1.22 -4.83 6.12
CA ILE A 76 -0.33 -3.71 5.77
C ILE A 76 -0.62 -3.26 4.33
N ALA A 77 -0.69 -4.19 3.37
CA ALA A 77 -0.97 -3.88 1.97
C ALA A 77 -2.29 -3.11 1.79
N LEU A 78 -3.33 -3.43 2.57
CA LEU A 78 -4.63 -2.76 2.52
C LEU A 78 -4.64 -1.35 3.13
N VAL A 79 -3.70 -1.01 4.02
CA VAL A 79 -3.71 0.26 4.75
C VAL A 79 -2.57 1.21 4.40
N HIS A 80 -1.54 0.74 3.70
CA HIS A 80 -0.30 1.51 3.54
C HIS A 80 -0.50 2.86 2.83
N ASP A 81 -1.35 2.90 1.80
CA ASP A 81 -1.70 4.13 1.07
C ASP A 81 -3.10 4.66 1.49
N ILE A 82 -3.64 4.25 2.64
CA ILE A 82 -4.99 4.64 3.04
C ILE A 82 -5.14 6.16 3.24
N ALA A 83 -4.07 6.83 3.67
CA ALA A 83 -4.02 8.28 3.86
C ALA A 83 -4.22 9.06 2.55
N GLU A 84 -3.90 8.45 1.39
CA GLU A 84 -4.10 9.05 0.06
C GLU A 84 -5.59 9.27 -0.27
N ALA A 85 -6.51 8.68 0.51
CA ALA A 85 -7.92 9.00 0.47
C ALA A 85 -8.18 10.50 0.71
N ILE A 86 -7.34 11.14 1.53
CA ILE A 86 -7.43 12.56 1.88
C ILE A 86 -6.36 13.36 1.14
N VAL A 87 -5.09 12.92 1.17
CA VAL A 87 -3.97 13.73 0.64
C VAL A 87 -3.77 13.59 -0.88
N GLY A 88 -4.36 12.57 -1.50
CA GLY A 88 -4.09 12.18 -2.89
C GLY A 88 -2.76 11.44 -3.07
N ASP A 89 -2.52 10.89 -4.27
CA ASP A 89 -1.28 10.17 -4.60
C ASP A 89 -0.16 11.19 -4.88
N ILE A 90 0.60 11.53 -3.83
CA ILE A 90 1.74 12.45 -3.86
C ILE A 90 2.96 11.73 -4.43
N THR A 91 3.51 12.27 -5.52
CA THR A 91 4.65 11.69 -6.24
C THR A 91 5.92 12.53 -6.09
N PRO A 92 7.10 11.99 -6.46
CA PRO A 92 8.32 12.78 -6.53
C PRO A 92 8.23 14.02 -7.44
N SER A 93 7.31 14.04 -8.41
CA SER A 93 7.13 15.17 -9.33
C SER A 93 6.51 16.39 -8.65
N ASP A 94 5.84 16.21 -7.51
CA ASP A 94 5.16 17.28 -6.77
C ASP A 94 6.13 18.15 -5.96
N GLY A 95 7.40 17.77 -5.84
CA GLY A 95 8.43 18.54 -5.14
C GLY A 95 8.21 18.65 -3.63
N ILE A 96 7.32 17.83 -3.06
CA ILE A 96 7.05 17.76 -1.62
C ILE A 96 8.17 16.95 -0.95
N SER A 97 8.74 17.48 0.14
CA SER A 97 9.78 16.75 0.88
C SER A 97 9.21 15.50 1.55
N LYS A 98 10.07 14.53 1.86
CA LYS A 98 9.63 13.30 2.55
C LYS A 98 8.98 13.61 3.90
N GLU A 99 9.53 14.59 4.62
CA GLU A 99 9.04 15.02 5.93
C GLU A 99 7.64 15.64 5.82
N GLU A 100 7.41 16.49 4.81
CA GLU A 100 6.10 17.11 4.60
C GLU A 100 5.06 16.11 4.09
N LYS A 101 5.45 15.17 3.21
CA LYS A 101 4.58 14.06 2.81
C LYS A 101 4.15 13.25 4.04
N ASN A 102 5.11 12.83 4.85
CA ASN A 102 4.85 12.04 6.05
C ASN A 102 3.96 12.79 7.06
N ARG A 103 4.19 14.10 7.26
CA ARG A 103 3.33 14.93 8.12
C ARG A 103 1.88 14.96 7.62
N ARG A 104 1.66 15.21 6.33
CA ARG A 104 0.32 15.26 5.73
C ARG A 104 -0.40 13.92 5.82
N GLU A 105 0.31 12.83 5.54
CA GLU A 105 -0.27 11.49 5.59
C GLU A 105 -0.59 11.06 7.03
N THR A 106 0.24 11.43 8.00
CA THR A 106 -0.02 11.20 9.42
C THR A 106 -1.29 11.97 9.85
N GLU A 107 -1.40 13.25 9.51
CA GLU A 107 -2.58 14.07 9.83
C GLU A 107 -3.86 13.52 9.19
N ALA A 108 -3.77 13.03 7.95
CA ALA A 108 -4.88 12.37 7.29
C ALA A 108 -5.27 11.06 7.99
N LEU A 109 -4.30 10.25 8.39
CA LEU A 109 -4.55 9.00 9.08
C LEU A 109 -5.22 9.23 10.45
N ASP A 110 -4.76 10.24 11.19
CA ASP A 110 -5.34 10.65 12.47
C ASP A 110 -6.81 11.05 12.29
N GLN A 111 -7.12 11.87 11.28
CA GLN A 111 -8.50 12.25 10.95
C GLN A 111 -9.37 11.03 10.62
N MET A 112 -8.85 10.08 9.83
CA MET A 112 -9.59 8.85 9.52
C MET A 112 -9.83 8.01 10.77
N CYS A 113 -8.85 7.91 11.67
CA CYS A 113 -8.95 7.18 12.93
C CYS A 113 -9.97 7.82 13.89
N GLU A 114 -10.03 9.15 13.95
CA GLU A 114 -11.05 9.88 14.71
C GLU A 114 -12.46 9.59 14.18
N VAL A 115 -12.63 9.62 12.86
CA VAL A 115 -13.92 9.31 12.20
C VAL A 115 -14.38 7.88 12.49
N LEU A 116 -13.45 6.92 12.52
CA LEU A 116 -13.78 5.52 12.84
C LEU A 116 -14.36 5.37 14.25
N GLY A 117 -13.85 6.13 15.22
CA GLY A 117 -14.37 6.18 16.59
C GLY A 117 -14.19 4.89 17.41
N ASP A 118 -13.48 3.89 16.87
CA ASP A 118 -13.09 2.65 17.55
C ASP A 118 -11.60 2.72 17.87
N ALA A 119 -11.27 2.96 19.14
CA ALA A 119 -9.89 3.18 19.57
C ALA A 119 -8.96 1.98 19.32
N GLU A 120 -9.47 0.74 19.40
CA GLU A 120 -8.63 -0.45 19.17
C GLU A 120 -8.38 -0.67 17.70
N ARG A 121 -9.41 -0.52 16.84
CA ARG A 121 -9.24 -0.66 15.39
C ARG A 121 -8.43 0.50 14.80
N ALA A 122 -8.65 1.72 15.27
CA ALA A 122 -7.86 2.89 14.89
C ALA A 122 -6.38 2.69 15.24
N LYS A 123 -6.09 2.20 16.45
CA LYS A 123 -4.73 1.89 16.86
C LYS A 123 -4.08 0.82 15.97
N GLU A 124 -4.79 -0.26 15.64
CA GLU A 124 -4.25 -1.29 14.73
C GLU A 124 -3.91 -0.71 13.34
N ILE A 125 -4.80 0.09 12.74
CA ILE A 125 -4.56 0.74 11.45
C ILE A 125 -3.32 1.65 11.53
N HIS A 126 -3.23 2.47 12.58
CA HIS A 126 -2.11 3.37 12.78
C HIS A 126 -0.78 2.60 12.96
N GLU A 127 -0.77 1.52 13.74
CA GLU A 127 0.42 0.69 13.93
C GLU A 127 0.88 0.03 12.62
N LEU A 128 -0.05 -0.51 11.82
CA LEU A 128 0.26 -1.11 10.52
C LEU A 128 0.82 -0.08 9.53
N TRP A 129 0.23 1.12 9.48
CA TRP A 129 0.71 2.20 8.62
C TRP A 129 2.12 2.66 9.03
N MET A 130 2.34 2.87 10.33
CA MET A 130 3.66 3.23 10.87
C MET A 130 4.71 2.14 10.65
N GLU A 131 4.31 0.86 10.74
CA GLU A 131 5.19 -0.27 10.50
C GLU A 131 5.74 -0.25 9.07
N TYR A 132 4.86 0.03 8.08
CA TYR A 132 5.19 0.19 6.67
C TYR A 132 6.09 1.41 6.42
N GLU A 133 5.71 2.57 6.94
CA GLU A 133 6.46 3.81 6.72
C GLU A 133 7.87 3.77 7.31
N ASN A 134 8.01 3.16 8.49
CA ASN A 134 9.31 2.95 9.12
C ASN A 134 10.08 1.77 8.54
N ASN A 135 9.47 0.94 7.68
CA ASN A 135 10.07 -0.26 7.10
C ASN A 135 10.69 -1.17 8.19
N SER A 136 9.96 -1.31 9.31
CA SER A 136 10.53 -1.73 10.60
C SER A 136 10.52 -3.24 10.83
N THR A 137 9.63 -3.98 10.18
CA THR A 137 9.44 -5.44 10.32
C THR A 137 9.78 -6.18 9.03
N LEU A 138 9.78 -7.52 9.06
CA LEU A 138 9.95 -8.32 7.85
C LEU A 138 8.72 -8.19 6.94
N GLU A 139 7.54 -8.11 7.53
CA GLU A 139 6.26 -7.88 6.87
C GLU A 139 6.26 -6.55 6.11
N ALA A 140 6.65 -5.44 6.76
CA ALA A 140 6.75 -4.15 6.08
C ALA A 140 7.77 -4.15 4.94
N LYS A 141 8.93 -4.80 5.12
CA LYS A 141 9.94 -4.93 4.06
C LYS A 141 9.41 -5.71 2.86
N MET A 142 8.69 -6.80 3.13
CA MET A 142 8.04 -7.61 2.11
C MET A 142 6.95 -6.81 1.37
N VAL A 143 6.11 -6.07 2.08
CA VAL A 143 5.06 -5.25 1.45
C VAL A 143 5.65 -4.07 0.67
N LYS A 144 6.74 -3.43 1.16
CA LYS A 144 7.49 -2.42 0.38
C LYS A 144 8.11 -3.01 -0.88
N ASP A 145 8.49 -4.28 -0.89
CA ASP A 145 8.92 -4.95 -2.11
C ASP A 145 7.73 -5.22 -3.04
N PHE A 146 6.59 -5.65 -2.50
CA PHE A 146 5.37 -5.85 -3.29
C PHE A 146 4.86 -4.57 -3.94
N ASP A 147 4.86 -3.43 -3.25
CA ASP A 147 4.57 -2.11 -3.83
C ASP A 147 5.39 -1.86 -5.11
N LYS A 148 6.71 -2.08 -5.03
CA LYS A 148 7.61 -1.92 -6.19
C LYS A 148 7.39 -2.97 -7.27
N VAL A 149 7.18 -4.24 -6.89
CA VAL A 149 6.94 -5.34 -7.84
C VAL A 149 5.64 -5.12 -8.60
N GLU A 150 4.58 -4.71 -7.90
CA GLU A 150 3.27 -4.39 -8.46
C GLU A 150 3.40 -3.26 -9.48
N MET A 151 4.09 -2.16 -9.10
CA MET A 151 4.32 -1.01 -9.98
C MET A 151 5.06 -1.39 -11.27
N ILE A 152 6.12 -2.20 -11.21
CA ILE A 152 6.85 -2.59 -12.43
C ILE A 152 6.12 -3.66 -13.26
N LEU A 153 5.28 -4.48 -12.62
CA LEU A 153 4.37 -5.37 -13.35
C LEU A 153 3.33 -4.56 -14.12
N GLN A 154 2.71 -3.57 -13.46
CA GLN A 154 1.74 -2.67 -14.09
C GLN A 154 2.39 -1.86 -15.24
N ALA A 155 3.62 -1.41 -15.05
CA ALA A 155 4.39 -0.75 -16.11
C ALA A 155 4.54 -1.67 -17.34
N LEU A 156 4.95 -2.92 -17.15
CA LEU A 156 5.10 -3.88 -18.25
C LEU A 156 3.76 -4.15 -18.98
N GLU A 157 2.66 -4.24 -18.24
CA GLU A 157 1.32 -4.41 -18.79
C GLU A 157 0.91 -3.19 -19.63
N TYR A 158 1.12 -1.96 -19.13
CA TYR A 158 0.84 -0.75 -19.90
C TYR A 158 1.76 -0.55 -21.10
N GLU A 159 3.04 -0.88 -21.01
CA GLU A 159 3.94 -0.90 -22.18
C GLU A 159 3.39 -1.89 -23.23
N THR A 160 2.92 -3.06 -22.78
CA THR A 160 2.39 -4.11 -23.64
C THR A 160 1.11 -3.73 -24.34
N GLU A 161 0.15 -3.16 -23.61
CA GLU A 161 -1.19 -2.88 -24.11
C GLU A 161 -1.26 -1.55 -24.86
N GLN A 162 -0.43 -0.58 -24.46
CA GLN A 162 -0.56 0.80 -24.91
C GLN A 162 0.66 1.33 -25.65
N GLY A 163 1.72 0.52 -25.81
CA GLY A 163 2.93 0.91 -26.56
C GLY A 163 3.69 2.07 -25.91
N LYS A 164 3.59 2.22 -24.58
CA LYS A 164 4.29 3.25 -23.81
C LYS A 164 5.76 2.87 -23.61
N ASN A 165 6.60 3.86 -23.31
CA ASN A 165 7.93 3.65 -22.74
C ASN A 165 7.89 4.07 -21.28
N LEU A 166 8.00 3.10 -20.37
CA LEU A 166 7.91 3.29 -18.93
C LEU A 166 9.21 2.83 -18.23
N GLN A 167 10.34 2.89 -18.95
CA GLN A 167 11.66 2.46 -18.45
C GLN A 167 12.04 3.08 -17.10
N GLU A 168 11.63 4.33 -16.84
CA GLU A 168 11.96 5.01 -15.60
C GLU A 168 11.40 4.33 -14.35
N PHE A 169 10.26 3.62 -14.44
CA PHE A 169 9.67 2.87 -13.32
C PHE A 169 10.51 1.64 -12.97
N PHE A 170 11.14 1.01 -13.97
CA PHE A 170 12.10 -0.06 -13.74
C PHE A 170 13.43 0.48 -13.18
N ASN A 171 13.89 1.62 -13.69
CA ASN A 171 15.11 2.26 -13.18
C ASN A 171 14.94 2.72 -11.72
N SER A 172 13.75 3.20 -11.35
CA SER A 172 13.47 3.71 -10.01
C SER A 172 13.44 2.62 -8.94
N THR A 173 13.29 1.35 -9.33
CA THR A 173 13.23 0.19 -8.40
C THR A 173 14.52 -0.65 -8.38
N ALA A 174 15.42 -0.44 -9.35
CA ALA A 174 16.69 -1.15 -9.43
C ALA A 174 17.49 -1.06 -8.13
N GLY A 175 17.88 -2.21 -7.57
CA GLY A 175 18.67 -2.31 -6.34
C GLY A 175 17.90 -1.97 -5.04
N LYS A 176 16.58 -1.79 -5.09
CA LYS A 176 15.76 -1.42 -3.91
C LYS A 176 14.93 -2.56 -3.31
N PHE A 177 15.00 -3.76 -3.89
CA PHE A 177 14.32 -4.95 -3.36
C PHE A 177 15.11 -5.54 -2.18
N GLN A 178 14.42 -5.76 -1.06
CA GLN A 178 15.03 -6.12 0.22
C GLN A 178 15.01 -7.63 0.48
N THR A 179 13.91 -8.29 0.11
CA THR A 179 13.61 -9.69 0.37
C THR A 179 13.94 -10.57 -0.83
N GLU A 180 14.16 -11.86 -0.61
CA GLU A 180 14.42 -12.81 -1.70
C GLU A 180 13.19 -12.99 -2.60
N ILE A 181 11.98 -12.98 -2.03
CA ILE A 181 10.75 -13.04 -2.82
C ILE A 181 10.61 -11.81 -3.73
N GLY A 182 10.81 -10.60 -3.21
CA GLY A 182 10.76 -9.37 -3.99
C GLY A 182 11.78 -9.36 -5.13
N LYS A 183 13.03 -9.73 -4.84
CA LYS A 183 14.09 -9.87 -5.86
C LYS A 183 13.70 -10.89 -6.94
N SER A 184 13.18 -12.06 -6.54
CA SER A 184 12.84 -13.13 -7.48
C SER A 184 11.70 -12.74 -8.43
N TRP A 185 10.65 -12.09 -7.92
CA TRP A 185 9.51 -11.66 -8.73
C TRP A 185 9.89 -10.50 -9.65
N ALA A 186 10.66 -9.54 -9.16
CA ALA A 186 11.19 -8.47 -9.99
C ALA A 186 12.07 -8.99 -11.13
N ALA A 187 12.96 -9.96 -10.85
CA ALA A 187 13.80 -10.58 -11.86
C ALA A 187 12.98 -11.29 -12.95
N GLU A 188 11.90 -11.99 -12.57
CA GLU A 188 10.98 -12.62 -13.53
C GLU A 188 10.26 -11.60 -14.42
N ILE A 189 9.80 -10.48 -13.86
CA ILE A 189 9.18 -9.39 -14.64
C ILE A 189 10.18 -8.82 -15.66
N LEU A 190 11.41 -8.54 -15.23
CA LEU A 190 12.46 -8.02 -16.10
C LEU A 190 12.83 -9.02 -17.22
N SER A 191 12.88 -10.32 -16.90
CA SER A 191 13.09 -11.39 -17.88
C SER A 191 11.99 -11.41 -18.95
N ARG A 192 10.72 -11.30 -18.56
CA ARG A 192 9.58 -11.24 -19.49
C ARG A 192 9.61 -9.99 -20.37
N ARG A 193 9.95 -8.85 -19.78
CA ARG A 193 10.10 -7.58 -20.50
C ARG A 193 11.20 -7.64 -21.55
N GLY A 194 12.36 -8.20 -21.20
CA GLY A 194 13.51 -8.31 -22.09
C GLY A 194 13.28 -9.19 -23.32
N LYS A 195 12.52 -10.29 -23.18
CA LYS A 195 12.15 -11.15 -24.31
C LYS A 195 11.34 -10.39 -25.38
N LYS A 196 10.51 -9.43 -24.95
CA LYS A 196 9.64 -8.65 -25.84
C LYS A 196 10.36 -7.57 -26.65
N GLY A 197 11.54 -7.12 -26.19
CA GLY A 197 12.34 -6.13 -26.92
C GLY A 197 13.11 -6.72 -28.11
N ASN A 198 13.11 -8.05 -28.25
CA ASN A 198 13.80 -8.80 -29.31
C ASN A 198 12.86 -9.40 -30.37
N ASP A 199 11.55 -9.21 -30.24
CA ASP A 199 10.53 -9.59 -31.22
C ASP A 199 10.04 -8.36 -32.00
#